data_AF-A0A8G0L8S9-F1
#
_entry.id   AF-A0A8G0L8S9-F1
#
_cell.length_a   1.000
_cell.length_b   1.000
_cell.length_c   1.000
_cell.angle_alpha   90.00
_cell.angle_beta   90.00
_cell.angle_gamma   90.00
#
_symmetry.space_group_name_H-M   'P 1'
#
loop_
_entity.id
_entity.type
_entity.pdbx_description
1 polymer ?
#
loop_
_entity_poly.entity_id
_entity_poly.type
_entity_poly.pdbx_seq_one_letter_code
_entity_poly.pdbx_strand_id
1 'polypeptide(L)'
;MAGALEYSGAKHMELPQMRILFFPMTKEGEYAAQGYWESIHERGVESSGEEHVKFLSYGLTDGGDGMNTMRNGITEFFTPETSQGLNGSYDRLADLKMPVLVANGHDDYMLPTVNSWVIQQKVPNGTLIVYPRSGHGFLFHFPTQFGRDVLKFLES
;
A
#
# COMPACT_ATOMS: atom_id res chain seq x y z
N MET A 1 -7.81 10.78 5.59
CA MET A 1 -7.21 9.98 6.69
C MET A 1 -8.20 9.50 7.76
N ALA A 2 -9.22 10.26 8.17
CA ALA A 2 -10.12 9.86 9.28
C ALA A 2 -10.75 8.46 9.11
N GLY A 3 -11.28 8.14 7.93
CA GLY A 3 -11.87 6.82 7.66
C GLY A 3 -10.85 5.66 7.62
N ALA A 4 -9.65 5.87 7.07
CA ALA A 4 -8.64 4.81 6.98
C ALA A 4 -8.17 4.34 8.37
N LEU A 5 -8.00 5.28 9.30
CA LEU A 5 -7.63 4.98 10.69
C LEU A 5 -8.74 4.21 11.42
N GLU A 6 -10.00 4.59 11.21
CA GLU A 6 -11.17 3.91 11.80
C GLU A 6 -11.27 2.44 11.34
N TYR A 7 -10.99 2.16 10.06
CA TYR A 7 -11.06 0.80 9.52
C TYR A 7 -9.79 -0.04 9.73
N SER A 8 -8.61 0.60 9.83
CA SER A 8 -7.36 -0.09 10.20
C SER A 8 -7.37 -0.61 11.65
N GLY A 9 -8.26 -0.08 12.49
CA GLY A 9 -8.43 -0.45 13.90
C GLY A 9 -9.36 -1.64 14.15
N ALA A 10 -9.95 -2.22 13.10
CA ALA A 10 -11.02 -3.20 13.23
C ALA A 10 -10.51 -4.52 13.84
N LYS A 11 -11.28 -5.07 14.79
CA LYS A 11 -10.99 -6.37 15.43
C LYS A 11 -10.92 -7.52 14.40
N HIS A 12 -11.67 -7.38 13.30
CA HIS A 12 -11.69 -8.28 12.16
C HIS A 12 -11.62 -7.46 10.87
N MET A 13 -10.83 -7.93 9.91
CA MET A 13 -10.71 -7.33 8.60
C MET A 13 -11.66 -8.07 7.66
N GLU A 14 -12.61 -7.34 7.09
CA GLU A 14 -13.59 -7.87 6.13
C GLU A 14 -13.52 -7.10 4.81
N LEU A 15 -14.16 -7.62 3.77
CA LEU A 15 -14.20 -7.01 2.43
C LEU A 15 -14.56 -5.50 2.45
N PRO A 16 -15.55 -5.01 3.21
CA PRO A 16 -15.86 -3.58 3.23
C PRO A 16 -14.67 -2.72 3.70
N GLN A 17 -13.95 -3.15 4.73
CA GLN A 17 -12.76 -2.47 5.25
C GLN A 17 -11.64 -2.49 4.20
N MET A 18 -11.37 -3.65 3.60
CA MET A 18 -10.38 -3.76 2.52
C MET A 18 -10.71 -2.84 1.34
N ARG A 19 -11.97 -2.80 0.92
CA ARG A 19 -12.42 -1.95 -0.18
C ARG A 19 -12.15 -0.48 0.11
N ILE A 20 -12.52 -0.02 1.31
CA ILE A 20 -12.33 1.37 1.72
C ILE A 20 -10.84 1.72 1.75
N LEU A 21 -9.97 0.83 2.20
CA LEU A 21 -8.53 1.12 2.31
C LEU A 21 -7.82 1.09 0.96
N PHE A 22 -8.12 0.11 0.12
CA PHE A 22 -7.24 -0.24 -1.00
C PHE A 22 -7.81 0.03 -2.39
N PHE A 23 -9.13 0.22 -2.52
CA PHE A 23 -9.79 0.30 -3.81
C PHE A 23 -10.54 1.62 -3.99
N PRO A 24 -10.67 2.14 -5.23
CA PRO A 24 -11.49 3.32 -5.48
C PRO A 24 -12.96 3.06 -5.14
N MET A 25 -13.67 4.11 -4.74
CA MET A 25 -15.12 4.04 -4.43
C MET A 25 -15.96 4.12 -5.71
N THR A 26 -15.63 3.28 -6.69
CA THR A 26 -16.30 3.12 -7.99
C THR A 26 -16.78 1.67 -8.17
N LYS A 27 -17.58 1.42 -9.20
CA LYS A 27 -18.06 0.07 -9.53
C LYS A 27 -16.92 -0.87 -9.95
N GLU A 28 -15.93 -0.32 -10.66
CA GLU A 28 -14.73 -1.06 -11.05
C GLU A 28 -13.86 -1.41 -9.83
N GLY A 29 -13.74 -0.47 -8.88
CA GLY A 29 -13.05 -0.70 -7.61
C GLY A 29 -13.73 -1.77 -6.76
N GLU A 30 -15.07 -1.81 -6.75
CA GLU A 30 -15.85 -2.87 -6.09
C GLU A 30 -15.59 -4.25 -6.69
N TYR A 31 -15.64 -4.36 -8.02
CA TYR A 31 -15.34 -5.63 -8.72
C TYR A 31 -13.91 -6.10 -8.44
N ALA A 32 -12.93 -5.19 -8.49
CA ALA A 32 -11.54 -5.53 -8.19
C ALA A 32 -11.33 -5.93 -6.73
N ALA A 33 -12.01 -5.26 -5.78
CA ALA A 33 -11.95 -5.61 -4.37
C ALA A 33 -12.51 -7.01 -4.13
N GLN A 34 -13.64 -7.34 -4.77
CA GLN A 34 -14.24 -8.67 -4.67
C GLN A 34 -13.32 -9.75 -5.27
N GLY A 35 -12.82 -9.54 -6.49
CA GLY A 35 -11.91 -10.51 -7.12
C GLY A 35 -10.61 -10.72 -6.34
N TYR A 36 -10.03 -9.65 -5.79
CA TYR A 36 -8.88 -9.78 -4.89
C TYR A 36 -9.24 -10.53 -3.61
N TRP A 37 -10.38 -10.20 -2.99
CA TRP A 37 -10.84 -10.84 -1.76
C TRP A 37 -11.08 -12.33 -1.94
N GLU A 38 -11.72 -12.74 -3.04
CA GLU A 38 -11.88 -14.14 -3.40
C GLU A 38 -10.52 -14.82 -3.55
N SER A 39 -9.61 -14.21 -4.32
CA SER A 39 -8.26 -14.77 -4.57
C SER A 39 -7.44 -14.96 -3.30
N ILE A 40 -7.43 -14.00 -2.38
CA ILE A 40 -6.67 -14.16 -1.12
C ILE A 40 -7.28 -15.19 -0.17
N HIS A 41 -8.53 -15.62 -0.39
CA HIS A 41 -9.20 -16.68 0.38
C HIS A 41 -9.17 -18.04 -0.31
N GLU A 42 -8.64 -18.14 -1.54
CA GLU A 42 -8.43 -19.42 -2.22
C GLU A 42 -7.34 -20.26 -1.53
N ARG A 43 -6.36 -19.59 -0.88
CA ARG A 43 -5.31 -20.29 -0.14
C ARG A 43 -5.81 -20.70 1.25
N GLY A 44 -5.69 -21.98 1.56
CA GLY A 44 -5.97 -22.55 2.87
C GLY A 44 -5.31 -23.90 3.06
N VAL A 45 -5.67 -24.59 4.16
CA VAL A 45 -5.09 -25.91 4.49
C VAL A 45 -5.29 -26.90 3.34
N GLU A 46 -6.45 -26.87 2.67
CA GLU A 46 -6.74 -27.78 1.55
C GLU A 46 -5.87 -27.52 0.31
N SER A 47 -5.52 -26.25 0.04
CA SER A 47 -4.77 -25.88 -1.16
C SER A 47 -3.25 -25.84 -0.96
N SER A 48 -2.78 -25.53 0.26
CA SER A 48 -1.35 -25.31 0.55
C SER A 48 -0.82 -26.07 1.76
N GLY A 49 -1.66 -26.81 2.49
CA GLY A 49 -1.25 -27.51 3.72
C GLY A 49 -0.93 -26.59 4.90
N GLU A 50 -1.21 -25.29 4.76
CA GLU A 50 -0.87 -24.27 5.76
C GLU A 50 -2.14 -23.56 6.23
N GLU A 51 -2.25 -23.40 7.55
CA GLU A 51 -3.25 -22.53 8.18
C GLU A 51 -2.98 -21.06 7.85
N HIS A 52 -4.05 -20.28 7.67
CA HIS A 52 -3.91 -18.84 7.50
C HIS A 52 -3.48 -18.17 8.80
N VAL A 53 -2.29 -17.58 8.77
CA VAL A 53 -1.79 -16.77 9.87
C VAL A 53 -2.64 -15.51 9.97
N LYS A 54 -3.08 -15.20 11.19
CA LYS A 54 -3.85 -13.99 11.45
C LYS A 54 -2.95 -12.75 11.44
N PHE A 55 -3.53 -11.59 11.14
CA PHE A 55 -2.78 -10.33 11.14
C PHE A 55 -2.30 -9.97 12.56
N LEU A 56 -1.33 -9.04 12.64
CA LEU A 56 -0.77 -8.57 13.91
C LEU A 56 -1.86 -8.03 14.84
N SER A 57 -1.87 -8.46 16.10
CA SER A 57 -2.91 -8.10 17.09
C SER A 57 -4.34 -8.54 16.69
N TYR A 58 -4.48 -9.61 15.88
CA TYR A 58 -5.79 -10.17 15.53
C TYR A 58 -6.64 -10.44 16.77
N GLY A 59 -7.89 -9.96 16.77
CA GLY A 59 -8.78 -10.12 17.90
C GLY A 59 -8.38 -9.31 19.15
N LEU A 60 -7.34 -8.46 19.06
CA LEU A 60 -6.73 -7.70 20.15
C LEU A 60 -6.23 -8.59 21.31
N THR A 61 -5.76 -9.80 21.00
CA THR A 61 -5.29 -10.76 22.01
C THR A 61 -4.06 -10.29 22.79
N ASP A 62 -3.29 -9.37 22.23
CA ASP A 62 -2.15 -8.67 22.84
C ASP A 62 -2.54 -7.31 23.44
N GLY A 63 -3.84 -7.01 23.59
CA GLY A 63 -4.32 -5.69 24.00
C GLY A 63 -4.12 -4.59 22.95
N GLY A 64 -3.80 -4.94 21.70
CA GLY A 64 -3.53 -4.00 20.61
C GLY A 64 -2.10 -3.45 20.60
N ASP A 65 -1.17 -4.07 21.33
CA ASP A 65 0.22 -3.59 21.44
C ASP A 65 0.94 -3.55 20.08
N GLY A 66 0.79 -4.60 19.27
CA GLY A 66 1.34 -4.63 17.91
C GLY A 66 0.78 -3.53 17.00
N MET A 67 -0.53 -3.31 17.04
CA MET A 67 -1.18 -2.21 16.32
C MET A 67 -0.73 -0.82 16.80
N ASN A 68 -0.59 -0.62 18.11
CA ASN A 68 -0.09 0.64 18.67
C ASN A 68 1.36 0.91 18.27
N THR A 69 2.20 -0.14 18.26
CA THR A 69 3.59 -0.05 17.78
C THR A 69 3.63 0.37 16.31
N MET A 70 2.82 -0.26 15.46
CA MET A 70 2.70 0.13 14.04
C MET A 70 2.21 1.58 13.89
N ARG A 71 1.16 1.96 14.63
CA ARG A 71 0.60 3.32 14.61
C ARG A 71 1.64 4.37 15.00
N ASN A 72 2.45 4.09 16.02
CA ASN A 72 3.50 5.00 16.47
C ASN A 72 4.57 5.18 15.38
N GLY A 73 5.04 4.09 14.76
CA GLY A 73 5.99 4.15 13.65
C GLY A 73 5.45 4.91 12.44
N ILE A 74 4.18 4.70 12.07
CA ILE A 74 3.52 5.46 11.01
C ILE A 74 3.42 6.95 11.36
N THR A 75 3.03 7.27 12.60
CA THR A 75 2.89 8.65 13.07
C THR A 75 4.24 9.37 13.03
N GLU A 76 5.29 8.69 13.47
CA GLU A 76 6.66 9.22 13.41
C GLU A 76 7.11 9.44 11.97
N PHE A 77 6.76 8.56 11.03
CA PHE A 77 7.12 8.71 9.61
C PHE A 77 6.47 9.93 8.92
N PHE A 78 5.32 10.40 9.42
CA PHE A 78 4.55 11.49 8.80
C PHE A 78 4.79 12.88 9.41
N THR A 79 5.76 13.05 10.30
CA THR A 79 6.04 14.39 10.86
C THR A 79 6.84 15.24 9.86
N PRO A 80 6.74 16.59 9.93
CA PRO A 80 7.60 17.46 9.14
C PRO A 80 9.09 17.17 9.35
N GLU A 81 9.54 16.84 10.56
CA GLU A 81 10.95 16.60 10.88
C GLU A 81 11.52 15.28 10.34
N THR A 82 10.67 14.29 10.11
CA THR A 82 11.05 12.96 9.58
C THR A 82 10.73 12.82 8.09
N SER A 83 9.87 13.68 7.55
CA SER A 83 9.66 13.82 6.10
C SER A 83 10.59 14.86 5.47
N GLN A 84 10.89 15.95 6.20
CA GLN A 84 11.72 17.10 5.81
C GLN A 84 12.73 17.44 6.93
N GLY A 85 13.87 18.07 6.63
CA GLY A 85 14.92 18.37 7.64
C GLY A 85 16.03 17.31 7.76
N LEU A 86 16.87 17.39 8.80
CA LEU A 86 18.11 16.59 8.92
C LEU A 86 17.88 15.07 8.92
N ASN A 87 16.71 14.62 9.37
CA ASN A 87 16.30 13.22 9.42
C ASN A 87 15.32 12.84 8.31
N GLY A 88 14.98 13.78 7.41
CA GLY A 88 14.03 13.60 6.33
C GLY A 88 14.63 13.03 5.05
N SER A 89 13.81 12.33 4.26
CA SER A 89 14.23 11.75 2.98
C SER A 89 14.03 12.69 1.79
N TYR A 90 13.15 13.69 1.89
CA TYR A 90 12.70 14.50 0.77
C TYR A 90 13.84 15.23 0.03
N ASP A 91 14.71 15.94 0.74
CA ASP A 91 15.84 16.68 0.15
C ASP A 91 16.99 15.76 -0.30
N ARG A 92 16.94 14.48 0.11
CA ARG A 92 17.96 13.47 -0.18
C ARG A 92 17.56 12.51 -1.31
N LEU A 93 16.37 12.66 -1.88
CA LEU A 93 15.95 11.84 -3.03
C LEU A 93 16.93 11.94 -4.21
N ALA A 94 17.60 13.09 -4.36
CA ALA A 94 18.63 13.28 -5.38
C ALA A 94 19.89 12.42 -5.14
N ASP A 95 20.11 11.90 -3.92
CA ASP A 95 21.23 11.02 -3.58
C ASP A 95 21.05 9.61 -4.14
N LEU A 96 19.83 9.22 -4.50
CA LEU A 96 19.52 7.91 -5.11
C LEU A 96 20.05 7.87 -6.54
N LYS A 97 21.27 7.35 -6.73
CA LYS A 97 21.92 7.25 -8.05
C LYS A 97 21.56 5.97 -8.82
N MET A 98 21.01 4.96 -8.15
CA MET A 98 20.49 3.75 -8.79
C MET A 98 19.19 4.04 -9.56
N PRO A 99 18.77 3.18 -10.52
CA PRO A 99 17.42 3.21 -11.07
C PRO A 99 16.37 3.12 -9.96
N VAL A 100 15.31 3.93 -10.05
CA VAL A 100 14.21 3.94 -9.08
C VAL A 100 12.88 3.77 -9.80
N LEU A 101 12.12 2.74 -9.42
CA LEU A 101 10.73 2.58 -9.84
C LEU A 101 9.80 3.22 -8.80
N VAL A 102 9.01 4.19 -9.23
CA VAL A 102 7.91 4.77 -8.47
C VAL A 102 6.61 4.24 -9.06
N ALA A 103 5.80 3.56 -8.26
CA ALA A 103 4.53 3.00 -8.70
C ALA A 103 3.41 3.40 -7.73
N ASN A 104 2.26 3.83 -8.25
CA ASN A 104 1.10 4.18 -7.43
C ASN A 104 -0.24 4.03 -8.19
N GLY A 105 -1.35 3.98 -7.46
CA GLY A 105 -2.71 4.07 -8.02
C GLY A 105 -3.12 5.50 -8.29
N HIS A 106 -3.97 5.71 -9.29
CA HIS A 106 -4.42 7.06 -9.67
C HIS A 106 -5.38 7.72 -8.67
N ASP A 107 -6.18 6.93 -7.95
CA ASP A 107 -7.14 7.36 -6.92
C ASP A 107 -6.64 7.03 -5.50
N ASP A 108 -5.33 7.05 -5.25
CA ASP A 108 -4.82 6.78 -3.91
C ASP A 108 -5.14 7.93 -2.95
N TYR A 109 -6.14 7.71 -2.10
CA TYR A 109 -6.57 8.67 -1.08
C TYR A 109 -5.74 8.56 0.22
N MET A 110 -5.03 7.45 0.43
CA MET A 110 -4.18 7.23 1.60
C MET A 110 -2.84 7.92 1.41
N LEU A 111 -2.22 7.74 0.24
CA LEU A 111 -0.98 8.40 -0.18
C LEU A 111 -1.22 9.14 -1.52
N PRO A 112 -1.48 10.45 -1.47
CA PRO A 112 -1.86 11.23 -2.66
C PRO A 112 -0.92 10.99 -3.83
N THR A 113 -1.48 10.55 -4.97
CA THR A 113 -0.71 10.17 -6.16
C THR A 113 0.25 11.28 -6.60
N VAL A 114 -0.12 12.56 -6.40
CA VAL A 114 0.73 13.74 -6.70
C VAL A 114 2.16 13.61 -6.15
N ASN A 115 2.32 12.98 -4.99
CA ASN A 115 3.62 12.77 -4.37
C ASN A 115 4.53 11.87 -5.21
N SER A 116 3.98 10.92 -5.96
CA SER A 116 4.74 10.03 -6.85
C SER A 116 5.40 10.79 -7.99
N TRP A 117 4.76 11.84 -8.54
CA TRP A 117 5.40 12.71 -9.53
C TRP A 117 6.52 13.54 -8.90
N VAL A 118 6.32 14.06 -7.68
CA VAL A 118 7.37 14.82 -6.97
C VAL A 118 8.59 13.94 -6.70
N ILE A 119 8.39 12.68 -6.29
CA ILE A 119 9.48 11.72 -6.09
C ILE A 119 10.21 11.48 -7.42
N GLN A 120 9.48 11.14 -8.48
CA GLN A 120 10.08 10.84 -9.79
C GLN A 120 10.91 12.02 -10.33
N GLN A 121 10.44 13.25 -10.14
CA GLN A 121 11.16 14.46 -10.58
C GLN A 121 12.43 14.74 -9.76
N LYS A 122 12.50 14.27 -8.50
CA LYS A 122 13.65 14.47 -7.63
C LYS A 122 14.72 13.38 -7.75
N VAL A 123 14.33 12.15 -8.09
CA VAL A 123 15.28 11.06 -8.29
C VAL A 123 15.87 11.15 -9.72
N PRO A 124 17.20 11.13 -9.91
CA PRO A 124 17.81 11.30 -11.24
C PRO A 124 17.43 10.23 -12.27
N ASN A 125 17.24 8.99 -11.82
CA ASN A 125 16.97 7.83 -12.67
C ASN A 125 15.58 7.22 -12.37
N GLY A 126 14.56 8.08 -12.29
CA GLY A 126 13.21 7.72 -11.89
C GLY A 126 12.30 7.30 -13.04
N THR A 127 11.73 6.10 -12.94
CA THR A 127 10.60 5.65 -13.76
C THR A 127 9.33 5.72 -12.93
N LEU A 128 8.29 6.41 -13.44
CA LEU A 128 6.98 6.48 -12.80
C LEU A 128 5.95 5.66 -13.59
N ILE A 129 5.20 4.83 -12.88
CA ILE A 129 4.01 4.14 -13.38
C ILE A 129 2.82 4.49 -12.49
N VAL A 130 1.79 5.10 -13.08
CA VAL A 130 0.51 5.35 -12.40
C VAL A 130 -0.53 4.41 -12.98
N TYR A 131 -1.08 3.54 -12.15
CA TYR A 131 -2.08 2.57 -12.55
C TYR A 131 -3.45 3.25 -12.63
N PRO A 132 -4.14 3.20 -13.78
CA PRO A 132 -5.41 3.90 -13.95
C PRO A 132 -6.54 3.22 -13.18
N ARG A 133 -7.47 4.02 -12.64
CA ARG A 133 -8.68 3.52 -11.95
C ARG A 133 -8.37 2.57 -10.77
N SER A 134 -7.26 2.79 -10.08
CA SER A 134 -6.87 2.05 -8.88
C SER A 134 -6.55 2.98 -7.71
N GLY A 135 -6.74 2.47 -6.49
CA GLY A 135 -6.47 3.17 -5.25
C GLY A 135 -5.14 2.74 -4.63
N HIS A 136 -5.06 2.82 -3.31
CA HIS A 136 -3.84 2.49 -2.56
C HIS A 136 -3.32 1.07 -2.84
N GLY A 137 -4.22 0.09 -3.00
CA GLY A 137 -3.91 -1.27 -3.38
C GLY A 137 -3.85 -1.46 -4.90
N PHE A 138 -3.17 -0.59 -5.63
CA PHE A 138 -3.08 -0.69 -7.10
C PHE A 138 -2.52 -2.03 -7.58
N LEU A 139 -1.62 -2.63 -6.81
CA LEU A 139 -1.06 -3.96 -7.08
C LEU A 139 -2.06 -5.09 -6.81
N PHE A 140 -3.08 -4.87 -5.98
CA PHE A 140 -4.21 -5.80 -5.83
C PHE A 140 -5.16 -5.70 -7.01
N HIS A 141 -5.29 -4.51 -7.60
CA HIS A 141 -6.12 -4.28 -8.79
C HIS A 141 -5.47 -4.84 -10.06
N PHE A 142 -4.14 -4.73 -10.17
CA PHE A 142 -3.38 -5.10 -11.37
C PHE A 142 -2.19 -6.04 -11.07
N PRO A 143 -2.39 -7.20 -10.41
CA PRO A 143 -1.29 -8.03 -9.91
C PRO A 143 -0.36 -8.53 -11.03
N THR A 144 -0.92 -9.05 -12.13
CA THR A 144 -0.14 -9.54 -13.28
C THR A 144 0.57 -8.42 -14.02
N GLN A 145 -0.08 -7.26 -14.18
CA GLN A 145 0.55 -6.12 -14.87
C GLN A 145 1.68 -5.55 -14.02
N PHE A 146 1.45 -5.35 -12.72
CA PHE A 146 2.47 -4.89 -11.79
C PHE A 146 3.67 -5.83 -11.78
N GLY A 147 3.46 -7.16 -11.71
CA GLY A 147 4.56 -8.12 -11.80
C GLY A 147 5.37 -7.99 -13.09
N ARG A 148 4.71 -7.81 -14.25
CA ARG A 148 5.41 -7.57 -15.53
C ARG A 148 6.18 -6.27 -15.55
N ASP A 149 5.62 -5.20 -15.00
CA ASP A 149 6.27 -3.89 -14.94
C ASP A 149 7.51 -3.90 -14.03
N VAL A 150 7.44 -4.60 -12.90
CA VAL A 150 8.60 -4.83 -12.02
C VAL A 150 9.68 -5.63 -12.75
N LEU A 151 9.33 -6.74 -13.40
CA LEU A 151 10.30 -7.54 -14.15
C LEU A 151 10.98 -6.71 -15.25
N LYS A 152 10.18 -5.97 -16.03
CA LYS A 152 10.71 -5.08 -17.06
C LYS A 152 11.67 -4.03 -16.50
N PHE A 153 11.37 -3.48 -15.32
CA PHE A 153 12.26 -2.52 -14.65
C PHE A 153 13.56 -3.17 -14.14
N LEU A 154 13.49 -4.41 -13.65
CA LEU A 154 14.69 -5.13 -13.17
C LEU A 154 15.59 -5.60 -14.33
N GLU A 155 15.03 -5.76 -15.53
CA GLU A 155 15.75 -6.16 -16.75
C GLU A 155 16.36 -4.98 -17.54
N SER A 156 16.06 -3.72 -17.17
CA SER A 156 16.54 -2.51 -17.87
C SER A 156 17.89 -2.02 -17.35
#